data_AF-A0A9Q8YAV8-F1
#
_entry.id   AF-A0A9Q8YAV8-F1
#
_cell.length_a   1.000
_cell.length_b   1.000
_cell.length_c   1.000
_cell.angle_alpha   90.00
_cell.angle_beta   90.00
_cell.angle_gamma   90.00
#
_symmetry.space_group_name_H-M   'P 1'
#
loop_
_entity.id
_entity.type
_entity.pdbx_description
1 polymer ?
#
loop_
_entity_poly.entity_id
_entity_poly.type
_entity_poly.pdbx_seq_one_letter_code
_entity_poly.pdbx_strand_id
1 'polypeptide(L)' 'MSVAEIELLRCVFEATCAEHQIPREGSCAEHLARFLMFEFNLSTSTESSLLAAVDEVYLRRAPPHEES' A
#
# COMPACT_ATOMS: atom_id res chain seq x y z
N MET A 1 9.51 13.29 -9.14
CA MET A 1 8.25 12.53 -9.28
C MET A 1 7.41 13.20 -10.35
N SER A 2 7.07 12.46 -11.40
CA SER A 2 6.26 12.85 -12.55
C SER A 2 4.79 12.55 -12.29
N VAL A 3 3.90 13.11 -13.12
CA VAL A 3 2.46 12.86 -13.02
C VAL A 3 2.13 11.36 -13.15
N ALA A 4 2.83 10.64 -14.04
CA ALA A 4 2.63 9.20 -14.21
C ALA A 4 2.98 8.40 -12.95
N GLU A 5 4.05 8.78 -12.24
CA GLU A 5 4.46 8.13 -10.99
C GLU A 5 3.48 8.42 -9.85
N ILE A 6 2.91 9.62 -9.80
CA ILE A 6 1.87 9.98 -8.83
C ILE A 6 0.59 9.18 -9.08
N GLU A 7 0.16 9.08 -10.33
CA GLU A 7 -1.03 8.30 -10.70
C GLU A 7 -0.83 6.80 -10.42
N LEU A 8 0.36 6.26 -10.68
CA LEU A 8 0.73 4.89 -10.30
C LEU A 8 0.57 4.65 -8.80
N LEU A 9 1.13 5.53 -7.96
CA LEU A 9 1.02 5.41 -6.50
C LEU A 9 -0.42 5.51 -6.02
N ARG A 10 -1.25 6.37 -6.64
CA ARG A 10 -2.67 6.49 -6.33
C ARG A 10 -3.44 5.23 -6.70
N CYS A 11 -3.21 4.67 -7.90
CA CYS A 11 -3.85 3.43 -8.32
C CYS A 11 -3.53 2.27 -7.38
N VAL A 12 -2.26 2.10 -7.01
CA VAL A 12 -1.85 1.07 -6.05
C VAL A 12 -2.49 1.32 -4.69
N PHE A 13 -2.45 2.55 -4.18
CA PHE A 13 -3.08 2.90 -2.90
C PHE A 13 -4.59 2.58 -2.88
N GLU A 14 -5.32 2.96 -3.93
CA GLU A 14 -6.76 2.72 -4.01
C GLU A 14 -7.10 1.23 -4.13
N ALA A 15 -6.33 0.48 -4.93
CA ALA A 15 -6.47 -0.96 -5.07
C ALA A 15 -6.22 -1.67 -3.74
N THR A 16 -5.13 -1.33 -3.05
CA THR A 16 -4.82 -1.87 -1.73
C THR A 16 -5.90 -1.55 -0.69
N CYS A 17 -6.38 -0.31 -0.65
CA CYS A 17 -7.47 0.06 0.26
C CYS A 17 -8.74 -0.75 0.00
N ALA A 18 -9.07 -0.99 -1.27
CA ALA A 18 -10.24 -1.78 -1.64
C ALA A 18 -10.08 -3.27 -1.28
N GLU A 19 -8.92 -3.85 -1.58
CA GLU A 19 -8.65 -5.27 -1.39
C GLU A 19 -8.52 -5.65 0.09
N HIS A 20 -7.81 -4.83 0.87
CA HIS A 20 -7.53 -5.08 2.29
C HIS A 20 -8.52 -4.38 3.24
N GLN A 21 -9.59 -3.79 2.70
CA GLN A 21 -10.59 -3.02 3.46
C GLN A 21 -9.98 -1.93 4.36
N ILE A 22 -8.84 -1.36 3.94
CA ILE A 22 -8.17 -0.33 4.72
C ILE A 22 -8.96 0.98 4.57
N PRO A 23 -9.34 1.64 5.68
CA PRO A 23 -9.98 2.95 5.60
C PRO A 23 -9.04 3.94 4.90
N ARG A 24 -9.57 4.70 3.94
CA ARG A 24 -8.82 5.69 3.14
C ARG A 24 -8.42 6.94 3.93
N GLU A 25 -8.78 7.00 5.21
CA GLU A 25 -8.54 8.11 6.10
C GLU A 25 -7.96 7.60 7.43
N GLY A 26 -7.26 8.49 8.14
CA GLY A 26 -6.64 8.16 9.42
C GLY A 26 -5.25 7.51 9.29
N SER A 27 -4.77 6.98 10.41
CA SER A 27 -3.38 6.52 10.56
C SER A 27 -3.02 5.34 9.65
N CYS A 28 -3.98 4.47 9.32
CA CYS A 28 -3.74 3.34 8.41
C CYS A 28 -3.47 3.79 6.97
N ALA A 29 -4.26 4.74 6.47
CA ALA A 29 -4.04 5.35 5.16
C ALA A 29 -2.70 6.09 5.09
N GLU A 30 -2.35 6.85 6.13
CA GLU A 30 -1.08 7.57 6.18
C GLU A 30 0.13 6.62 6.21
N HIS A 31 0.03 5.50 6.95
CA HIS A 31 1.05 4.46 6.94
C HIS A 31 1.20 3.81 5.56
N LEU A 32 0.10 3.47 4.89
CA LEU A 32 0.13 2.87 3.56
C LEU A 32 0.77 3.82 2.55
N ALA A 33 0.38 5.11 2.56
CA ALA A 33 0.96 6.11 1.68
C ALA A 33 2.47 6.29 1.90
N ARG A 34 2.93 6.31 3.16
CA ARG A 34 4.36 6.37 3.50
C ARG A 34 5.11 5.13 3.04
N PHE A 35 4.52 3.94 3.23
CA PHE A 35 5.11 2.68 2.80
C PHE A 35 5.29 2.66 1.28
N LEU A 36 4.23 2.98 0.52
CA LEU A 36 4.29 3.05 -0.94
C LEU A 36 5.32 4.06 -1.44
N MET A 37 5.40 5.25 -0.82
CA MET A 37 6.45 6.23 -1.13
C MET A 37 7.86 5.70 -0.82
N PHE A 38 8.04 4.97 0.28
CA PHE A 38 9.33 4.41 0.65
C PHE A 38 9.79 3.35 -0.35
N GLU A 39 8.92 2.38 -0.66
CA GLU A 39 9.17 1.32 -1.64
C GLU A 39 9.40 1.88 -3.05
N PHE A 40 8.66 2.93 -3.42
CA PHE A 40 8.84 3.60 -4.71
C PHE A 40 10.19 4.33 -4.82
N ASN A 41 10.69 4.90 -3.72
CA ASN A 41 11.98 5.60 -3.72
C ASN A 41 13.18 4.64 -3.64
N LEU A 42 12.98 3.38 -3.24
CA LEU A 42 14.07 2.43 -3.06
C LEU A 42 14.61 1.87 -4.39
N SER A 43 13.82 1.85 -5.47
CA SER A 43 14.22 1.36 -6.80
C SER A 43 13.21 1.74 -7.90
N THR A 44 13.48 1.39 -9.16
CA THR A 44 12.50 1.47 -10.27
C THR A 44 11.33 0.51 -10.02
N SER A 45 10.41 0.92 -9.16
CA SER A 45 9.27 0.12 -8.73
C SER A 45 8.14 0.22 -9.76
N THR A 46 7.77 -0.92 -10.32
CA THR A 46 6.58 -1.05 -11.17
C THR A 46 5.34 -1.21 -10.29
N GLU A 47 4.15 -1.02 -10.89
CA GLU A 47 2.87 -1.29 -10.21
C GLU A 47 2.85 -2.66 -9.52
N SER A 48 3.30 -3.69 -10.25
CA SER A 48 3.31 -5.07 -9.78
C SER A 48 4.26 -5.28 -8.60
N SER A 49 5.42 -4.60 -8.58
CA SER A 49 6.35 -4.67 -7.45
C SER A 49 5.78 -3.99 -6.20
N LEU A 50 5.08 -2.87 -6.36
CA LEU A 50 4.44 -2.16 -5.24
C LEU A 50 3.28 -2.98 -4.66
N LEU A 51 2.43 -3.54 -5.51
CA LEU A 51 1.33 -4.41 -5.08
C LEU A 51 1.85 -5.65 -4.34
N ALA A 52 2.88 -6.32 -4.86
CA ALA A 52 3.48 -7.48 -4.18
C ALA A 52 4.08 -7.12 -2.81
N ALA A 53 4.73 -5.95 -2.68
CA ALA A 53 5.29 -5.49 -1.40
C ALA A 53 4.19 -5.20 -0.37
N VAL A 54 3.10 -4.56 -0.81
CA VAL A 54 1.91 -4.35 0.03
C VAL A 54 1.31 -5.68 0.45
N ASP A 55 1.08 -6.60 -0.48
CA ASP A 55 0.49 -7.90 -0.19
C ASP A 55 1.35 -8.69 0.81
N GLU A 56 2.67 -8.63 0.71
CA GLU A 56 3.53 -9.25 1.71
C GLU A 56 3.31 -8.66 3.11
N VAL A 57 3.12 -7.35 3.22
CA VAL A 57 2.93 -6.66 4.50
C VAL A 57 1.52 -6.85 5.06
N TYR A 58 0.48 -6.82 4.21
CA TYR A 58 -0.92 -6.84 4.62
C TYR A 58 -1.54 -8.25 4.61
N LEU A 59 -1.12 -9.17 3.72
CA LEU A 59 -1.55 -10.60 3.77
C LEU A 59 -0.79 -11.40 4.83
N ARG A 60 0.51 -11.16 5.06
CA ARG A 60 1.23 -11.86 6.16
C ARG A 60 0.88 -11.31 7.54
N ARG A 61 0.34 -10.08 7.60
CA ARG A 61 -0.35 -9.57 8.78
C ARG A 61 -1.84 -9.84 8.66
N ALA A 62 -2.22 -11.12 8.57
CA ALA A 62 -3.47 -11.50 9.24
C ALA A 62 -3.31 -11.00 10.69
N PRO A 63 -4.20 -10.12 11.20
CA PRO A 63 -4.16 -9.82 12.62
C PRO A 63 -4.20 -11.17 13.36
N PRO A 64 -3.46 -11.37 14.47
CA PRO A 64 -3.95 -12.36 15.42
C PRO A 64 -5.41 -11.95 15.65
N HIS A 65 -6.33 -12.86 15.34
CA HIS A 65 -7.68 -12.76 15.86
C HIS A 65 -7.53 -12.63 17.38
N GLU A 66 -7.46 -11.40 17.88
CA GLU A 66 -7.82 -11.12 19.24
C GLU A 66 -9.34 -11.08 19.28
N GLU A 67 -9.84 -11.73 20.33
CA GLU A 67 -11.22 -11.89 20.76
C GLU A 67 -12.01 -13.06 20.16
N SER A 68 -12.65 -13.91 20.95
CA SER A 68 -12.65 -14.22 22.40
C SER A 68 -13.42 -15.52 22.57
#